data_AF-A0A931XJ76-F1
#
_entry.id   AF-A0A931XJ76-F1
#
_cell.length_a   1.000
_cell.length_b   1.000
_cell.length_c   1.000
_cell.angle_alpha   90.00
_cell.angle_beta   90.00
_cell.angle_gamma   90.00
#
_symmetry.space_group_name_H-M   'P 1'
#
loop_
_entity.id
_entity.type
_entity.pdbx_description
1 polymer ?
#
loop_
_entity_poly.entity_id
_entity_poly.type
_entity_poly.pdbx_seq_one_letter_code
_entity_poly.pdbx_strand_id
1 'polypeptide(L)'
;MSITEIKTDSLREVGIRELSIKSSAKLAEALGLTRNPNEKARWYREYWKPADSGGQITLAFQDGKYGGGERIIIGVKRSQLSPKNDKEFNLCQDKLFAEAIGKLGLTLDKASMFIKSELKNGGYSKLYHFLLELEESGFYEDQLKKLEER
;
A
#
# COMPACT_ATOMS: atom_id res chain seq x y z
N MET A 1 -9.18 -10.73 9.42
CA MET A 1 -7.93 -10.22 10.00
C MET A 1 -7.93 -8.71 10.12
N SER A 2 -7.42 -8.20 11.25
CA SER A 2 -7.17 -6.77 11.50
C SER A 2 -5.68 -6.49 11.35
N ILE A 3 -5.27 -5.26 11.00
CA ILE A 3 -3.86 -4.84 10.95
C ILE A 3 -3.14 -5.15 12.29
N THR A 4 -3.89 -5.28 13.39
CA THR A 4 -3.42 -5.72 14.71
C THR A 4 -2.82 -7.13 14.78
N GLU A 5 -3.15 -8.03 13.84
CA GLU A 5 -2.72 -9.45 13.88
C GLU A 5 -1.43 -9.71 13.08
N ILE A 6 -0.91 -8.68 12.39
CA ILE A 6 0.38 -8.71 11.70
C ILE A 6 1.46 -8.73 12.79
N LYS A 7 2.16 -9.87 12.91
CA LYS A 7 3.14 -10.08 13.99
C LYS A 7 4.32 -9.13 13.77
N THR A 8 4.45 -8.10 14.60
CA THR A 8 5.53 -7.10 14.51
C THR A 8 6.97 -7.65 14.50
N ASP A 9 7.16 -8.93 14.81
CA ASP A 9 8.46 -9.60 14.79
C ASP A 9 8.91 -9.99 13.37
N SER A 10 7.99 -10.29 12.44
CA SER A 10 8.32 -10.53 11.01
C SER A 10 8.89 -9.28 10.33
N LEU A 11 8.42 -8.11 10.75
CA LEU A 11 8.86 -6.79 10.25
C LEU A 11 10.32 -6.45 10.61
N ARG A 12 10.91 -7.11 11.62
CA ARG A 12 12.30 -6.89 12.06
C ARG A 12 13.31 -7.76 11.30
N GLU A 13 12.90 -8.90 10.77
CA GLU A 13 13.76 -9.84 10.02
C GLU A 13 13.84 -9.51 8.53
N VAL A 14 13.28 -8.39 8.10
CA VAL A 14 13.37 -7.90 6.72
C VAL A 14 14.82 -7.45 6.43
N GLY A 15 15.65 -8.45 6.14
CA GLY A 15 17.04 -8.33 5.79
C GLY A 15 17.47 -9.53 4.96
N ILE A 16 18.27 -9.24 3.93
CA ILE A 16 19.09 -10.21 3.19
C ILE A 16 18.37 -10.95 2.05
N ARG A 17 17.82 -10.17 1.12
CA ARG A 17 18.00 -10.29 -0.34
C ARG A 17 17.44 -8.99 -0.92
N GLU A 18 18.24 -7.92 -0.86
CA GLU A 18 17.79 -6.55 -1.17
C GLU A 18 17.27 -6.45 -2.61
N LEU A 19 15.97 -6.63 -2.78
CA LEU A 19 15.22 -5.98 -3.85
C LEU A 19 15.47 -4.47 -3.67
N SER A 20 16.30 -3.91 -4.53
CA SER A 20 16.60 -2.48 -4.53
C SER A 20 15.41 -1.71 -5.12
N ILE A 21 14.37 -1.54 -4.32
CA ILE A 21 13.17 -0.81 -4.71
C ILE A 21 13.43 0.67 -4.46
N LYS A 22 13.55 1.45 -5.53
CA LYS A 22 13.93 2.88 -5.46
C LYS A 22 12.80 3.86 -5.79
N SER A 23 11.60 3.35 -6.05
CA SER A 23 10.44 4.18 -6.37
C SER A 23 9.14 3.44 -6.10
N SER A 24 8.04 4.18 -5.94
CA SER A 24 6.68 3.65 -5.88
C SER A 24 6.29 2.82 -7.11
N ALA A 25 6.79 3.17 -8.30
CA ALA A 25 6.56 2.37 -9.51
C ALA A 25 7.23 0.99 -9.40
N LYS A 26 8.50 0.95 -8.94
CA LYS A 26 9.21 -0.30 -8.70
C LYS A 26 8.62 -1.11 -7.54
N LEU A 27 8.05 -0.44 -6.54
CA LEU A 27 7.32 -1.11 -5.46
C LEU A 27 6.06 -1.80 -6.01
N ALA A 28 5.27 -1.10 -6.81
CA ALA A 28 4.07 -1.66 -7.43
C ALA A 28 4.41 -2.85 -8.36
N GLU A 29 5.45 -2.71 -9.19
CA GLU A 29 5.95 -3.79 -10.05
C GLU A 29 6.38 -5.02 -9.23
N ALA A 30 7.11 -4.81 -8.14
CA ALA A 30 7.55 -5.90 -7.27
C ALA A 30 6.37 -6.65 -6.61
N LEU A 31 5.28 -5.94 -6.30
CA LEU A 31 4.04 -6.51 -5.76
C LEU A 31 3.13 -7.11 -6.85
N GLY A 32 3.58 -7.16 -8.11
CA GLY A 32 2.84 -7.71 -9.24
C GLY A 32 1.66 -6.84 -9.70
N LEU A 33 1.63 -5.55 -9.37
CA LEU A 33 0.57 -4.65 -9.82
C LEU A 33 0.90 -4.03 -11.17
N THR A 34 -0.14 -3.82 -11.96
CA THR A 34 -0.09 -3.13 -13.24
C THR A 34 -0.56 -1.69 -13.10
N ARG A 35 -0.06 -0.76 -13.91
CA ARG A 35 -0.47 0.66 -13.84
C ARG A 35 -1.85 0.88 -14.42
N ASN A 36 -2.62 1.84 -13.90
CA ASN A 36 -3.91 2.25 -14.47
C ASN A 36 -3.76 3.01 -15.79
N PRO A 37 -4.17 2.45 -16.95
CA PRO A 37 -4.23 3.17 -18.22
C PRO A 37 -5.14 4.40 -18.21
N ASN A 38 -6.14 4.46 -17.32
CA ASN A 38 -7.11 5.55 -17.23
C ASN A 38 -6.70 6.64 -16.21
N GLU A 39 -5.43 6.71 -15.83
CA GLU A 39 -4.88 7.69 -14.88
C GLU A 39 -5.10 9.13 -15.38
N LYS A 40 -5.76 9.97 -14.57
CA LYS A 40 -6.12 11.35 -14.94
C LYS A 40 -5.18 12.44 -14.39
N ALA A 41 -4.31 12.12 -13.43
CA ALA A 41 -3.57 13.15 -12.69
C ALA A 41 -2.09 12.78 -12.45
N ARG A 42 -1.17 13.67 -12.86
CA ARG A 42 0.30 13.48 -12.75
C ARG A 42 0.82 13.21 -11.33
N TRP A 43 0.13 13.70 -10.31
CA TRP A 43 0.52 13.60 -8.89
C TRP A 43 -0.10 12.40 -8.17
N TYR A 44 -0.90 11.59 -8.88
CA TYR A 44 -1.57 10.41 -8.33
C TYR A 44 -1.39 9.23 -9.27
N ARG A 45 -0.68 8.21 -8.82
CA ARG A 45 -0.37 7.01 -9.61
C ARG A 45 -1.09 5.83 -9.00
N GLU A 46 -2.03 5.23 -9.74
CA GLU A 46 -2.80 4.06 -9.29
C GLU A 46 -2.30 2.81 -10.01
N TYR A 47 -2.12 1.74 -9.24
CA TYR A 47 -1.73 0.40 -9.68
C TYR A 47 -2.75 -0.61 -9.17
N TRP A 48 -2.86 -1.74 -9.84
CA TRP A 48 -3.95 -2.68 -9.63
C TRP A 48 -3.57 -4.08 -10.08
N LYS A 49 -4.13 -5.06 -9.37
CA LYS A 49 -4.04 -6.48 -9.67
C LYS A 49 -5.37 -7.17 -9.34
N PRO A 50 -5.72 -8.24 -10.07
CA PRO A 50 -6.87 -9.06 -9.70
C PRO A 50 -6.69 -9.69 -8.32
N ALA A 51 -7.81 -9.85 -7.62
CA ALA A 51 -7.90 -10.61 -6.37
C ALA A 51 -8.52 -11.98 -6.65
N ASP A 52 -8.24 -12.96 -5.79
CA ASP A 52 -8.67 -14.36 -6.00
C ASP A 52 -10.19 -14.52 -5.82
N SER A 53 -10.80 -13.77 -4.90
CA SER A 53 -12.26 -13.76 -4.68
C SER A 53 -13.09 -13.13 -5.79
N GLY A 54 -12.46 -12.59 -6.85
CA GLY A 54 -13.17 -11.82 -7.87
C GLY A 54 -13.27 -10.36 -7.47
N GLY A 55 -12.26 -9.58 -7.84
CA GLY A 55 -12.15 -8.16 -7.55
C GLY A 55 -10.83 -7.58 -8.05
N GLN A 56 -10.48 -6.40 -7.56
CA GLN A 56 -9.20 -5.74 -7.80
C GLN A 56 -8.67 -5.19 -6.49
N ILE A 57 -7.39 -5.42 -6.23
CA ILE A 57 -6.62 -4.71 -5.21
C ILE A 57 -5.97 -3.54 -5.90
N THR A 58 -6.12 -2.33 -5.36
CA THR A 58 -5.50 -1.13 -5.89
C THR A 58 -4.49 -0.57 -4.89
N LEU A 59 -3.35 -0.11 -5.41
CA LEU A 59 -2.34 0.61 -4.65
C LEU A 59 -2.08 1.94 -5.35
N ALA A 60 -2.36 3.05 -4.66
CA ALA A 60 -2.14 4.38 -5.18
C ALA A 60 -1.09 5.14 -4.39
N PHE A 61 -0.33 5.94 -5.12
CA PHE A 61 0.71 6.81 -4.60
C PHE A 61 0.37 8.26 -4.94
N GLN A 62 0.22 9.08 -3.91
CA GLN A 62 -0.04 10.50 -4.04
C GLN A 62 1.22 11.28 -3.66
N ASP A 63 1.78 12.02 -4.61
CA ASP A 63 2.88 12.94 -4.34
C ASP A 63 2.36 14.18 -3.60
N GLY A 64 3.11 14.66 -2.60
CA GLY A 64 2.83 15.93 -1.96
C GLY A 64 2.93 17.10 -2.94
N LYS A 65 2.16 18.17 -2.72
CA LYS A 65 2.10 19.37 -3.58
C LYS A 65 3.48 19.96 -3.92
N TYR A 66 4.44 19.85 -3.00
CA TYR A 66 5.81 20.34 -3.14
C TYR A 66 6.86 19.21 -3.22
N GLY A 67 6.44 17.97 -3.47
CA GLY A 67 7.33 16.81 -3.59
C GLY A 67 8.00 16.35 -2.29
N GLY A 68 7.63 16.93 -1.14
CA GLY A 68 8.22 16.63 0.18
C GLY A 68 7.91 15.24 0.74
N GLY A 69 6.83 14.61 0.23
CA GLY A 69 6.43 13.28 0.67
C GLY A 69 5.57 12.54 -0.34
N GLU A 70 5.27 11.29 -0.01
CA GLU A 70 4.41 10.40 -0.80
C GLU A 70 3.44 9.70 0.16
N ARG A 71 2.15 9.67 -0.18
CA ARG A 71 1.14 8.94 0.59
C ARG A 71 0.78 7.65 -0.15
N ILE A 72 0.62 6.58 0.61
CA ILE A 72 0.19 5.28 0.11
C ILE A 72 -1.27 5.05 0.49
N ILE A 73 -2.09 4.77 -0.51
CA ILE A 73 -3.52 4.48 -0.36
C ILE A 73 -3.76 3.09 -0.93
N ILE A 74 -4.40 2.23 -0.16
CA ILE A 74 -4.87 0.92 -0.63
C ILE A 74 -6.33 1.04 -0.97
N GLY A 75 -6.78 0.40 -2.03
CA GLY A 75 -8.19 0.21 -2.31
C GLY A 75 -8.49 -1.23 -2.64
N VAL A 76 -9.76 -1.59 -2.50
CA VAL A 76 -10.31 -2.86 -2.97
C VAL A 76 -11.61 -2.58 -3.73
N LYS A 77 -11.76 -3.17 -4.92
CA LYS A 77 -12.87 -2.92 -5.84
C LYS A 77 -13.48 -4.25 -6.25
N ARG A 78 -14.82 -4.41 -6.17
CA ARG A 78 -15.50 -5.66 -6.56
C ARG A 78 -15.51 -5.93 -8.07
N SER A 79 -15.35 -4.91 -8.93
CA SER A 79 -15.28 -5.11 -10.38
C SER A 79 -14.43 -4.05 -11.07
N GLN A 80 -13.99 -4.32 -12.30
CA GLN A 80 -13.30 -3.34 -13.16
C GLN A 80 -14.18 -2.13 -13.56
N LEU A 81 -15.50 -2.19 -13.33
CA LEU A 81 -16.49 -1.29 -13.93
C LEU A 81 -17.40 -0.56 -12.92
N SER A 82 -17.28 -0.79 -11.61
CA SER A 82 -18.22 -0.22 -10.63
C SER A 82 -17.58 0.75 -9.63
N PRO A 83 -17.24 2.00 -10.06
CA PRO A 83 -16.68 3.05 -9.19
C PRO A 83 -17.52 3.38 -7.95
N LYS A 84 -18.81 3.03 -7.95
CA LYS A 84 -19.75 3.38 -6.87
C LYS A 84 -19.56 2.56 -5.59
N ASN A 85 -18.84 1.43 -5.66
CA ASN A 85 -18.66 0.51 -4.53
C ASN A 85 -17.17 0.35 -4.15
N ASP A 86 -16.31 1.25 -4.62
CA ASP A 86 -14.89 1.26 -4.27
C ASP A 86 -14.75 1.60 -2.78
N LYS A 87 -14.01 0.76 -2.04
CA LYS A 87 -13.55 1.12 -0.70
C LYS A 87 -12.06 1.41 -0.77
N GLU A 88 -11.72 2.64 -0.40
CA GLU A 88 -10.35 3.06 -0.19
C GLU A 88 -10.02 3.06 1.30
N PHE A 89 -8.89 2.44 1.61
CA PHE A 89 -8.26 2.42 2.91
C PHE A 89 -6.96 3.21 2.79
N ASN A 90 -6.99 4.44 3.28
CA ASN A 90 -5.77 5.23 3.39
C ASN A 90 -4.95 4.68 4.55
N LEU A 91 -4.04 3.73 4.27
CA LEU A 91 -3.18 3.12 5.28
C LEU A 91 -2.47 4.18 6.12
N CYS A 92 -1.98 5.26 5.49
CA CYS A 92 -1.27 6.32 6.21
C CYS A 92 -2.14 7.09 7.23
N GLN A 93 -3.47 6.92 7.20
CA GLN A 93 -4.41 7.45 8.19
C GLN A 93 -4.85 6.42 9.22
N ASP A 94 -4.53 5.14 9.03
CA ASP A 94 -4.77 4.09 10.02
C ASP A 94 -3.72 4.18 11.14
N LYS A 95 -4.19 4.20 12.39
CA LYS A 95 -3.31 4.38 13.55
C LYS A 95 -2.35 3.21 13.74
N LEU A 96 -2.83 1.98 13.51
CA LEU A 96 -2.03 0.77 13.70
C LEU A 96 -0.99 0.64 12.59
N PHE A 97 -1.34 1.02 11.37
CA PHE A 97 -0.39 1.18 10.29
C PHE A 97 0.69 2.20 10.64
N ALA A 98 0.32 3.39 11.11
CA ALA A 98 1.30 4.41 11.48
C ALA A 98 2.28 3.91 12.56
N GLU A 99 1.80 3.16 13.56
CA GLU A 99 2.63 2.52 14.58
C GLU A 99 3.56 1.43 14.00
N ALA A 100 3.04 0.57 13.11
CA ALA A 100 3.83 -0.48 12.45
C ALA A 100 4.94 0.11 11.56
N ILE A 101 4.62 1.15 10.81
CA ILE A 101 5.58 1.87 9.96
C ILE A 101 6.64 2.59 10.81
N GLY A 102 6.26 3.16 11.96
CA GLY A 102 7.23 3.72 12.91
C GLY A 102 8.25 2.69 13.39
N LYS A 103 7.83 1.44 13.63
CA LYS A 103 8.73 0.33 13.99
C LYS A 103 9.68 -0.07 12.85
N LEU A 104 9.31 0.20 11.60
CA LEU A 104 10.18 0.05 10.43
C LEU A 104 11.19 1.22 10.29
N GLY A 105 11.16 2.21 11.17
CA GLY A 105 12.03 3.39 11.12
C GLY A 105 11.67 4.35 9.98
N LEU A 106 10.37 4.43 9.66
CA LEU A 106 9.82 5.37 8.70
C LEU A 106 8.87 6.34 9.41
N THR A 107 8.82 7.56 8.90
CA THR A 107 8.07 8.67 9.50
C THR A 107 6.98 9.13 8.53
N LEU A 108 5.78 9.32 9.09
CA LEU A 108 4.70 10.05 8.43
C LEU A 108 4.66 11.49 8.95
N ASP A 109 4.52 12.45 8.05
CA ASP A 109 4.31 13.84 8.41
C ASP A 109 2.88 14.09 8.92
N LYS A 110 2.59 15.34 9.29
CA LYS A 110 1.25 15.75 9.76
C LYS A 110 0.14 15.57 8.73
N ALA A 111 0.50 15.43 7.45
CA ALA A 111 -0.43 15.16 6.36
C ALA A 111 -0.49 13.66 6.04
N SER A 112 0.00 12.77 6.91
CA SER A 112 0.05 11.33 6.66
C SER A 112 0.79 11.01 5.36
N MET A 113 1.91 11.70 5.10
CA MET A 113 2.80 11.43 3.97
C MET A 113 4.14 10.91 4.47
N PHE A 114 4.69 9.90 3.80
CA PHE A 114 6.04 9.44 4.05
C PHE A 114 7.05 10.51 3.65
N ILE A 115 8.12 10.64 4.44
CA ILE A 115 9.26 11.49 4.08
C ILE A 115 10.01 10.83 2.89
N LYS A 116 10.14 11.56 1.78
CA LYS A 116 10.64 11.00 0.51
C LYS A 116 12.11 10.54 0.58
N SER A 117 12.94 11.14 1.43
CA SER A 117 14.32 10.71 1.65
C SER A 117 14.38 9.35 2.36
N GLU A 118 13.54 9.12 3.37
CA GLU A 118 13.45 7.84 4.08
C GLU A 118 12.98 6.72 3.15
N LEU A 119 12.00 7.00 2.27
CA LEU A 119 11.56 6.05 1.24
C LEU A 119 12.70 5.63 0.32
N LYS A 120 13.50 6.59 -0.16
CA LYS A 120 14.65 6.33 -1.04
C LYS A 120 15.78 5.57 -0.34
N ASN A 121 15.91 5.74 0.97
CA ASN A 121 16.94 5.09 1.79
C ASN A 121 16.44 3.74 2.33
N GLY A 122 15.95 2.88 1.43
CA GLY A 122 15.48 1.52 1.76
C GLY A 122 14.06 1.44 2.32
N GLY A 123 13.38 2.57 2.53
CA GLY A 123 11.98 2.57 3.00
C GLY A 123 11.02 1.85 2.06
N TYR A 124 11.21 1.96 0.74
CA TYR A 124 10.40 1.20 -0.21
C TYR A 124 10.56 -0.31 -0.08
N SER A 125 11.76 -0.82 0.22
CA SER A 125 11.97 -2.25 0.45
C SER A 125 11.26 -2.70 1.73
N LYS A 126 11.33 -1.91 2.82
CA LYS A 126 10.57 -2.20 4.05
C LYS A 126 9.05 -2.22 3.79
N LEU A 127 8.56 -1.27 3.00
CA LEU A 127 7.16 -1.20 2.61
C LEU A 127 6.74 -2.38 1.74
N TYR A 128 7.59 -2.87 0.83
CA TYR A 128 7.32 -4.07 0.04
C TYR A 128 7.00 -5.26 0.93
N HIS A 129 7.86 -5.54 1.91
CA HIS A 129 7.66 -6.68 2.82
C HIS A 129 6.40 -6.52 3.67
N PHE A 130 6.13 -5.31 4.18
CA PHE A 130 4.90 -5.04 4.92
C PHE A 130 3.64 -5.26 4.06
N LEU A 131 3.63 -4.75 2.83
CA LEU A 131 2.49 -4.88 1.92
C LEU A 131 2.30 -6.33 1.43
N LEU A 132 3.39 -7.08 1.30
CA LEU A 132 3.38 -8.50 1.02
C LEU A 132 2.80 -9.30 2.20
N GLU A 133 3.19 -8.98 3.43
CA GLU A 133 2.64 -9.64 4.62
C GLU A 133 1.13 -9.38 4.78
N LEU A 134 0.67 -8.16 4.48
CA LEU A 134 -0.77 -7.88 4.38
C LEU A 134 -1.46 -8.80 3.38
N GLU A 135 -0.86 -9.01 2.21
CA GLU A 135 -1.41 -9.90 1.18
C GLU A 135 -1.46 -11.35 1.66
N GLU A 136 -0.35 -11.86 2.18
CA GLU A 136 -0.22 -13.23 2.67
C GLU A 136 -1.15 -13.51 3.87
N SER A 137 -1.45 -12.48 4.67
CA SER A 137 -2.44 -12.57 5.75
C SER A 137 -3.89 -12.66 5.24
N GLY A 138 -4.14 -12.47 3.95
CA GLY A 138 -5.50 -12.43 3.39
C GLY A 138 -6.25 -11.14 3.74
N PHE A 139 -5.56 -10.09 4.21
CA PHE A 139 -6.20 -8.82 4.59
C PHE A 139 -7.06 -8.24 3.46
N TYR A 140 -6.55 -8.22 2.23
CA TYR A 140 -7.29 -7.65 1.09
C TYR A 140 -8.53 -8.48 0.74
N GLU A 141 -8.41 -9.80 0.78
CA GLU A 141 -9.52 -10.74 0.55
C GLU A 141 -10.63 -10.55 1.60
N ASP A 142 -10.26 -10.37 2.86
CA ASP A 142 -11.23 -10.07 3.93
C ASP A 142 -11.94 -8.73 3.71
N GLN A 143 -11.23 -7.70 3.21
CA GLN A 143 -11.87 -6.43 2.88
C GLN A 143 -12.83 -6.56 1.69
N LEU A 144 -12.49 -7.38 0.69
CA LEU A 144 -13.36 -7.68 -0.44
C LEU A 144 -14.62 -8.44 -0.01
N LYS A 145 -14.51 -9.47 0.85
CA LYS A 145 -15.67 -10.19 1.39
C LYS A 145 -16.60 -9.30 2.21
N LYS A 146 -16.04 -8.41 3.05
CA LYS A 146 -16.82 -7.39 3.77
C LYS A 146 -17.51 -6.38 2.86
N LEU A 147 -17.08 -6.27 1.60
CA LEU A 147 -17.89 -5.62 0.61
C LEU A 147 -19.08 -6.50 0.30
N GLU A 148 -18.90 -7.76 -0.13
CA GLU A 148 -19.96 -8.72 -0.54
C GLU A 148 -21.17 -8.83 0.39
N GLU A 149 -20.92 -8.80 1.70
CA GLU A 149 -21.95 -8.91 2.74
C GLU A 149 -22.79 -7.63 2.95
N ARG A 150 -22.50 -6.55 2.22
CA ARG A 150 -23.23 -5.27 2.23
C ARG A 150 -23.91 -4.99 0.89
#